data_AF-A0AAF0JCA0-F1
#
_entry.id   AF-A0AAF0JCA0-F1
#
_cell.length_a   1.000
_cell.length_b   1.000
_cell.length_c   1.000
_cell.angle_alpha   90.00
_cell.angle_beta   90.00
_cell.angle_gamma   90.00
#
_symmetry.space_group_name_H-M   'P 1'
#
loop_
_entity.id
_entity.type
_entity.pdbx_description
1 polymer ?
#
loop_
_entity_poly.entity_id
_entity_poly.type
_entity_poly.pdbx_seq_one_letter_code
_entity_poly.pdbx_strand_id
1 'polypeptide(L)'
;MTTILNNTDGEPLNVIISGNSDKAVLSEDGFASYYRSIGFAVGSCGGLSLNDVQKANLGDGNGVVNQTGIAREGQGEGCNESFKGGNHFRYWFQNGTKAATNAVFIAASVEMPIKQNHMIVKNGYDLGRNQLVGNATQGTTTDSDTGNQFQTTSVKNDTSLLSGISSSDLNHNIGTDGKVAILQVKMVKKGSGSTSSSKDNSQAGFASYIPRAPVMAVAAIVALAPMTLVL
;
A
#
# COMPACT_ATOMS: atom_id res chain seq x y z
N MET A 1 -15.83 -11.30 -12.40
CA MET A 1 -14.80 -12.16 -13.02
C MET A 1 -13.58 -11.27 -13.19
N THR A 2 -12.54 -11.49 -12.39
CA THR A 2 -11.32 -10.69 -12.43
C THR A 2 -10.52 -11.15 -13.65
N THR A 3 -10.79 -10.52 -14.81
CA THR A 3 -10.02 -10.80 -16.02
C THR A 3 -8.64 -10.17 -15.83
N ILE A 4 -7.69 -11.00 -15.42
CA ILE A 4 -6.27 -10.66 -15.41
C ILE A 4 -5.82 -10.63 -16.87
N LEU A 5 -5.61 -9.40 -17.36
CA LEU A 5 -4.64 -9.04 -18.41
C LEU A 5 -4.82 -9.69 -19.78
N ASN A 6 -5.79 -9.21 -20.56
CA ASN A 6 -5.68 -9.31 -22.01
C ASN A 6 -4.68 -8.24 -22.49
N ASN A 7 -3.49 -8.67 -22.93
CA ASN A 7 -2.41 -7.90 -23.57
C ASN A 7 -1.54 -6.99 -22.68
N THR A 8 -0.56 -7.58 -21.99
CA THR A 8 0.87 -7.16 -21.94
C THR A 8 1.54 -7.78 -20.70
N ASP A 9 2.60 -8.58 -20.88
CA ASP A 9 3.78 -8.80 -20.00
C ASP A 9 3.64 -8.55 -18.48
N GLY A 10 2.52 -8.91 -17.86
CA GLY A 10 2.21 -8.54 -16.50
C GLY A 10 2.62 -9.61 -15.49
N GLU A 11 2.96 -9.16 -14.28
CA GLU A 11 3.14 -10.05 -13.14
C GLU A 11 1.76 -10.45 -12.56
N PRO A 12 1.61 -11.67 -12.03
CA PRO A 12 0.34 -12.14 -11.49
C PRO A 12 0.01 -11.43 -10.17
N LEU A 13 -1.25 -11.01 -10.00
CA LEU A 13 -1.78 -10.54 -8.70
C LEU A 13 -1.91 -11.74 -7.75
N ASN A 14 -0.84 -12.07 -7.05
CA ASN A 14 -0.66 -13.30 -6.28
C ASN A 14 -0.74 -13.11 -4.76
N VAL A 15 -0.94 -11.88 -4.29
CA VAL A 15 -1.27 -11.54 -2.88
C VAL A 15 -2.39 -10.50 -2.84
N ILE A 16 -3.29 -10.63 -1.86
CA ILE A 16 -4.34 -9.64 -1.56
C ILE A 16 -4.32 -9.31 -0.07
N ILE A 17 -4.18 -8.04 0.27
CA ILE A 17 -4.56 -7.53 1.60
C ILE A 17 -6.06 -7.25 1.57
N SER A 18 -6.82 -8.06 2.31
CA SER A 18 -8.27 -8.01 2.34
C SER A 18 -8.77 -6.64 2.81
N GLY A 19 -9.86 -6.14 2.20
CA GLY A 19 -10.58 -4.96 2.68
C GLY A 19 -11.21 -5.12 4.07
N ASN A 20 -11.21 -6.34 4.62
CA ASN A 20 -11.57 -6.60 6.02
C ASN A 20 -10.39 -6.38 6.99
N SER A 21 -9.24 -5.91 6.51
CA SER A 21 -8.12 -5.49 7.37
C SER A 21 -8.43 -4.17 8.05
N ASP A 22 -7.64 -3.80 9.06
CA ASP A 22 -7.82 -2.51 9.73
C ASP A 22 -7.62 -1.35 8.74
N LYS A 23 -8.47 -0.32 8.83
CA LYS A 23 -8.38 0.89 7.98
C LYS A 23 -6.99 1.55 8.02
N ALA A 24 -6.25 1.34 9.11
CA ALA A 24 -4.89 1.83 9.29
C ALA A 24 -3.86 1.22 8.31
N VAL A 25 -4.22 0.18 7.54
CA VAL A 25 -3.38 -0.45 6.51
C VAL A 25 -3.96 -0.26 5.09
N LEU A 26 -5.24 0.16 4.98
CA LEU A 26 -5.95 0.32 3.70
C LEU A 26 -5.85 1.75 3.14
N SER A 27 -4.74 2.43 3.41
CA SER A 27 -4.37 3.74 2.89
C SER A 27 -2.91 3.68 2.42
N GLU A 28 -2.48 4.61 1.56
CA GLU A 28 -1.10 4.61 1.06
C GLU A 28 -0.07 4.69 2.20
N ASP A 29 -0.21 5.65 3.12
CA ASP A 29 0.70 5.80 4.27
C ASP A 29 0.66 4.60 5.23
N GLY A 30 -0.55 4.07 5.46
CA GLY A 30 -0.77 2.92 6.32
C GLY A 30 -0.15 1.64 5.75
N PHE A 31 -0.38 1.41 4.46
CA PHE A 31 0.23 0.30 3.73
C PHE A 31 1.74 0.47 3.65
N ALA A 32 2.25 1.70 3.54
CA ALA A 32 3.68 1.98 3.59
C ALA A 32 4.31 1.62 4.93
N SER A 33 3.64 1.96 6.03
CA SER A 33 4.06 1.51 7.35
C SER A 33 4.04 -0.01 7.47
N TYR A 34 3.01 -0.67 6.93
CA TYR A 34 2.91 -2.12 6.96
C TYR A 34 3.99 -2.81 6.12
N TYR A 35 4.23 -2.41 4.86
CA TYR A 35 5.25 -3.07 4.06
C TYR A 35 6.67 -2.87 4.64
N ARG A 36 6.93 -1.74 5.32
CA ARG A 36 8.17 -1.54 6.08
C ARG A 36 8.31 -2.49 7.25
N SER A 37 7.21 -2.78 7.96
CA SER A 37 7.25 -3.74 9.07
C SER A 37 7.60 -5.15 8.62
N ILE A 38 7.31 -5.51 7.37
CA ILE A 38 7.63 -6.83 6.78
C ILE A 38 8.89 -6.83 5.91
N GLY A 39 9.74 -5.79 6.04
CA GLY A 39 11.08 -5.76 5.44
C GLY A 39 11.18 -5.17 4.04
N PHE A 40 10.12 -4.55 3.52
CA PHE A 40 10.13 -3.88 2.22
C PHE A 40 10.21 -2.37 2.39
N ALA A 41 10.79 -1.64 1.43
CA ALA A 41 10.50 -0.22 1.32
C ALA A 41 10.52 0.27 -0.12
N VAL A 42 9.99 1.48 -0.33
CA VAL A 42 10.16 2.20 -1.58
C VAL A 42 11.60 2.71 -1.58
N GLY A 43 12.40 2.22 -2.52
CA GLY A 43 13.80 2.65 -2.60
C GLY A 43 13.93 4.13 -2.96
N SER A 44 14.95 4.78 -2.39
CA SER A 44 15.42 6.12 -2.80
C SER A 44 16.00 6.17 -4.22
N CYS A 45 15.98 5.04 -4.93
CA CYS A 45 16.35 4.92 -6.33
C CYS A 45 15.20 5.45 -7.21
N GLY A 46 14.96 6.77 -7.13
CA GLY A 46 13.99 7.53 -7.94
C GLY A 46 14.34 7.57 -9.44
N GLY A 47 14.63 6.41 -10.03
CA GLY A 47 15.15 6.31 -11.38
C GLY A 47 15.32 4.90 -11.96
N LEU A 48 15.12 3.81 -11.19
CA LEU A 48 14.86 2.49 -11.80
C LEU A 48 13.41 2.43 -12.25
N SER A 49 13.15 3.27 -13.25
CA SER A 49 12.04 3.29 -14.18
C SER A 49 10.70 2.81 -13.62
N LEU A 50 9.91 3.80 -13.18
CA LEU A 50 8.47 3.87 -13.48
C LEU A 50 8.18 3.91 -15.00
N ASN A 51 9.10 3.47 -15.87
CA ASN A 51 8.94 3.46 -17.32
C ASN A 51 8.20 2.20 -17.78
N ASP A 52 8.06 1.20 -16.89
CA ASP A 52 7.29 -0.02 -17.11
C ASP A 52 6.20 -0.15 -16.04
N VAL A 53 5.25 0.78 -16.13
CA VAL A 53 4.06 0.82 -15.27
C VAL A 53 3.19 -0.37 -15.63
N GLN A 54 3.04 -1.29 -14.68
CA GLN A 54 2.09 -2.37 -14.85
C GLN A 54 0.67 -1.86 -14.65
N LYS A 55 -0.22 -2.44 -15.44
CA LYS A 55 -1.65 -2.15 -15.40
C LYS A 55 -2.39 -3.38 -14.93
N ALA A 56 -3.50 -3.19 -14.24
CA ALA A 56 -4.35 -4.28 -13.79
C ALA A 56 -5.82 -3.86 -13.80
N ASN A 57 -6.73 -4.82 -13.99
CA ASN A 57 -8.15 -4.63 -13.73
C ASN A 57 -8.51 -5.34 -12.42
N LEU A 58 -8.92 -4.57 -11.42
CA LEU A 58 -9.20 -5.09 -10.07
C LEU A 58 -10.64 -5.60 -9.92
N GLY A 59 -11.43 -5.60 -10.99
CA GLY A 59 -12.83 -5.99 -10.97
C GLY A 59 -13.74 -5.02 -10.22
N ASP A 60 -13.29 -3.79 -9.99
CA ASP A 60 -13.96 -2.79 -9.15
C ASP A 60 -14.75 -1.73 -9.93
N GLY A 61 -14.79 -1.85 -11.26
CA GLY A 61 -15.51 -0.92 -12.14
C GLY A 61 -14.69 0.22 -12.68
N ASN A 62 -13.41 0.38 -12.28
CA ASN A 62 -12.51 1.38 -12.84
C ASN A 62 -11.86 0.94 -14.18
N GLY A 63 -12.09 -0.30 -14.59
CA GLY A 63 -11.43 -0.87 -15.77
C GLY A 63 -9.96 -1.19 -15.48
N VAL A 64 -9.09 -0.95 -16.46
CA VAL A 64 -7.65 -1.17 -16.34
C VAL A 64 -6.98 0.08 -15.77
N VAL A 65 -6.29 -0.07 -14.63
CA VAL A 65 -5.64 1.03 -13.90
C VAL A 65 -4.14 0.78 -13.75
N ASN A 66 -3.36 1.85 -13.67
CA ASN A 66 -1.92 1.80 -13.40
C ASN A 66 -1.65 1.37 -11.95
N GLN A 67 -0.48 0.77 -11.70
CA GLN A 67 -0.01 0.49 -10.34
C GLN A 67 0.10 1.76 -9.50
N THR A 68 -0.14 1.64 -8.20
CA THR A 68 0.03 2.71 -7.22
C THR A 68 1.52 2.89 -6.88
N GLY A 69 2.27 1.80 -6.75
CA GLY A 69 3.69 1.87 -6.41
C GLY A 69 4.43 0.54 -6.54
N ILE A 70 5.69 0.54 -6.13
CA ILE A 70 6.59 -0.62 -6.10
C ILE A 70 7.45 -0.57 -4.82
N ALA A 71 7.60 -1.70 -4.14
CA ALA A 71 8.47 -1.83 -2.96
C ALA A 71 9.41 -3.05 -3.11
N ARG A 72 10.60 -2.97 -2.51
CA ARG A 72 11.69 -3.97 -2.63
C ARG A 72 12.21 -4.39 -1.25
N GLU A 73 12.67 -5.63 -1.11
CA GLU A 73 13.04 -6.29 0.16
C GLU A 73 14.48 -5.98 0.65
N GLY A 74 14.63 -5.35 1.81
CA GLY A 74 15.96 -5.14 2.42
C GLY A 74 16.50 -3.72 2.29
N GLN A 75 15.62 -2.74 2.45
CA GLN A 75 15.97 -1.33 2.49
C GLN A 75 16.74 -0.95 3.77
N GLY A 76 18.04 -0.74 3.58
CA GLY A 76 18.90 0.19 4.31
C GLY A 76 19.67 1.00 3.24
N GLU A 77 19.95 2.27 3.52
CA GLU A 77 20.44 3.27 2.55
C GLU A 77 21.36 2.73 1.43
N GLY A 78 20.84 2.72 0.20
CA GLY A 78 21.58 2.38 -1.01
C GLY A 78 20.81 1.45 -1.96
N CYS A 79 20.97 1.65 -3.27
CA CYS A 79 20.37 0.81 -4.33
C CYS A 79 20.96 -0.62 -4.40
N ASN A 80 21.45 -1.17 -3.29
CA ASN A 80 22.30 -2.36 -3.24
C ASN A 80 21.55 -3.62 -3.69
N GLU A 81 20.23 -3.64 -3.52
CA GLU A 81 19.36 -4.75 -3.95
C GLU A 81 19.10 -4.76 -5.46
N SER A 82 18.96 -3.59 -6.08
CA SER A 82 18.89 -3.51 -7.55
C SER A 82 20.15 -4.09 -8.20
N PHE A 83 21.30 -4.02 -7.53
CA PHE A 83 22.53 -4.67 -8.00
C PHE A 83 22.59 -6.18 -7.76
N LYS A 84 21.80 -6.73 -6.83
CA LYS A 84 21.86 -8.13 -6.39
C LYS A 84 20.65 -8.99 -6.80
N GLY A 85 19.54 -8.36 -7.18
CA GLY A 85 18.25 -9.03 -7.28
C GLY A 85 17.65 -9.21 -5.89
N GLY A 86 16.39 -9.61 -5.84
CA GLY A 86 15.65 -9.68 -4.58
C GLY A 86 14.15 -9.72 -4.82
N ASN A 87 13.41 -9.80 -3.72
CA ASN A 87 11.97 -9.78 -3.76
C ASN A 87 11.48 -8.34 -3.94
N HIS A 88 10.54 -8.14 -4.85
CA HIS A 88 9.80 -6.90 -4.95
C HIS A 88 8.33 -7.19 -5.14
N PHE A 89 7.53 -6.14 -4.95
CA PHE A 89 6.15 -6.20 -5.36
C PHE A 89 5.64 -4.88 -5.88
N ARG A 90 4.66 -4.98 -6.78
CA ARG A 90 3.84 -3.86 -7.24
C ARG A 90 2.47 -3.97 -6.58
N TYR A 91 1.79 -2.85 -6.37
CA TYR A 91 0.51 -2.85 -5.68
C TYR A 91 -0.51 -1.85 -6.26
N TRP A 92 -1.78 -2.15 -6.00
CA TRP A 92 -2.95 -1.36 -6.40
C TRP A 92 -3.99 -1.35 -5.28
N PHE A 93 -4.75 -0.26 -5.15
CA PHE A 93 -5.91 -0.18 -4.25
C PHE A 93 -7.22 -0.38 -5.00
N GLN A 94 -8.08 -1.27 -4.49
CA GLN A 94 -9.42 -1.52 -5.02
C GLN A 94 -10.42 -0.47 -4.52
N ASN A 95 -10.57 0.63 -5.25
CA ASN A 95 -11.37 1.79 -4.86
C ASN A 95 -12.52 2.13 -5.83
N GLY A 96 -12.77 1.29 -6.83
CA GLY A 96 -13.87 1.48 -7.77
C GLY A 96 -15.27 1.26 -7.17
N THR A 97 -16.27 1.89 -7.79
CA THR A 97 -17.65 1.92 -7.26
C THR A 97 -18.34 0.57 -7.20
N LYS A 98 -17.87 -0.46 -7.92
CA LYS A 98 -18.42 -1.82 -7.86
C LYS A 98 -17.79 -2.68 -6.76
N ALA A 99 -16.65 -2.26 -6.20
CA ALA A 99 -15.97 -2.94 -5.10
C ALA A 99 -15.08 -1.96 -4.31
N ALA A 100 -15.69 -0.99 -3.63
CA ALA A 100 -15.00 0.03 -2.85
C ALA A 100 -14.50 -0.51 -1.49
N THR A 101 -13.68 -1.55 -1.53
CA THR A 101 -13.19 -2.27 -0.34
C THR A 101 -11.89 -1.69 0.21
N ASN A 102 -11.16 -0.93 -0.61
CA ASN A 102 -9.78 -0.50 -0.39
C ASN A 102 -8.80 -1.67 -0.17
N ALA A 103 -9.17 -2.90 -0.57
CA ALA A 103 -8.25 -4.03 -0.59
C ALA A 103 -7.01 -3.71 -1.42
N VAL A 104 -5.85 -4.20 -0.99
CA VAL A 104 -4.59 -4.00 -1.71
C VAL A 104 -4.30 -5.26 -2.53
N PHE A 105 -4.28 -5.11 -3.85
CA PHE A 105 -3.85 -6.17 -4.76
C PHE A 105 -2.36 -6.03 -4.99
N ILE A 106 -1.63 -7.14 -4.95
CA ILE A 106 -0.18 -7.16 -4.96
C ILE A 106 0.30 -8.21 -5.99
N ALA A 107 1.24 -7.80 -6.83
CA ALA A 107 2.04 -8.70 -7.66
C ALA A 107 3.44 -8.79 -7.06
N ALA A 108 3.73 -9.89 -6.36
CA ALA A 108 5.02 -10.14 -5.72
C ALA A 108 5.85 -11.10 -6.57
N SER A 109 7.14 -10.79 -6.73
CA SER A 109 8.06 -11.61 -7.52
C SER A 109 9.51 -11.43 -7.08
N VAL A 110 10.37 -12.35 -7.48
CA VAL A 110 11.82 -12.27 -7.25
C VAL A 110 12.52 -12.02 -8.58
N GLU A 111 13.32 -10.95 -8.61
CA GLU A 111 14.13 -10.55 -9.78
C GLU A 111 15.58 -11.00 -9.64
N MET A 112 16.19 -11.30 -10.78
CA MET A 112 17.63 -11.39 -10.92
C MET A 112 18.28 -9.99 -10.74
N PRO A 113 19.59 -9.94 -10.43
CA PRO A 113 20.35 -8.69 -10.41
C PRO A 113 20.31 -7.91 -11.74
N ILE A 114 20.61 -6.61 -11.68
CA ILE A 114 20.66 -5.72 -12.86
C ILE A 114 21.57 -6.24 -13.99
N LYS A 115 22.65 -6.98 -13.66
CA LYS A 115 23.54 -7.61 -14.66
C LYS A 115 22.82 -8.62 -15.56
N GLN A 116 21.68 -9.12 -15.10
CA GLN A 116 20.78 -10.05 -15.79
C GLN A 116 19.45 -9.35 -16.12
N ASN A 117 19.50 -8.01 -16.23
CA ASN A 117 18.40 -7.16 -16.67
C ASN A 117 17.10 -7.30 -15.86
N HIS A 118 17.21 -7.60 -14.56
CA HIS A 118 16.04 -7.78 -13.68
C HIS A 118 15.03 -8.83 -14.16
N MET A 119 15.49 -9.84 -14.90
CA MET A 119 14.62 -10.94 -15.29
C MET A 119 14.06 -11.65 -14.05
N ILE A 120 12.80 -12.04 -14.11
CA ILE A 120 12.18 -12.86 -13.05
C ILE A 120 12.93 -14.18 -12.95
N VAL A 121 13.32 -14.57 -11.73
CA VAL A 121 14.00 -15.86 -11.50
C VAL A 121 13.06 -17.02 -11.81
N LYS A 122 13.61 -18.22 -12.04
CA LYS A 122 12.79 -19.43 -12.14
C LYS A 122 11.93 -19.58 -10.88
N ASN A 123 10.61 -19.77 -11.06
CA ASN A 123 9.63 -19.82 -9.97
C ASN A 123 9.50 -18.50 -9.17
N GLY A 124 9.90 -17.37 -9.76
CA GLY A 124 10.02 -16.08 -9.07
C GLY A 124 8.71 -15.55 -8.51
N TYR A 125 7.57 -15.82 -9.15
CA TYR A 125 6.25 -15.42 -8.64
C TYR A 125 5.87 -16.15 -7.36
N ASP A 126 6.03 -17.48 -7.34
CA ASP A 126 5.71 -18.28 -6.16
C ASP A 126 6.70 -17.97 -5.03
N LEU A 127 7.99 -17.78 -5.35
CA LEU A 127 9.01 -17.38 -4.38
C LEU A 127 8.70 -16.02 -3.76
N GLY A 128 8.41 -15.01 -4.58
CA GLY A 128 8.12 -13.65 -4.11
C GLY A 128 6.90 -13.62 -3.19
N ARG A 129 5.81 -14.28 -3.60
CA ARG A 129 4.61 -14.47 -2.77
C ARG A 129 4.95 -15.16 -1.45
N ASN A 130 5.64 -16.30 -1.50
CA ASN A 130 5.90 -17.10 -0.30
C ASN A 130 6.81 -16.37 0.69
N GLN A 131 7.81 -15.63 0.21
CA GLN A 131 8.67 -14.79 1.04
C GLN A 131 7.89 -13.64 1.68
N LEU A 132 7.08 -12.90 0.91
CA LEU A 132 6.25 -11.82 1.44
C LEU A 132 5.28 -12.34 2.51
N VAL A 133 4.55 -13.41 2.21
CA VAL A 133 3.62 -14.03 3.17
C VAL A 133 4.34 -14.58 4.39
N GLY A 134 5.52 -15.18 4.20
CA GLY A 134 6.39 -15.65 5.27
C GLY A 134 6.80 -14.51 6.20
N ASN A 135 7.32 -13.41 5.68
CA ASN A 135 7.69 -12.22 6.45
C ASN A 135 6.48 -11.65 7.20
N ALA A 136 5.32 -11.59 6.54
CA ALA A 136 4.11 -11.03 7.12
C ALA A 136 3.52 -11.86 8.27
N THR A 137 3.68 -13.19 8.26
CA THR A 137 2.97 -14.11 9.17
C THR A 137 3.85 -14.72 10.27
N GLN A 138 5.13 -14.35 10.36
CA GLN A 138 6.07 -14.86 11.38
C GLN A 138 5.77 -14.40 12.82
N GLY A 139 4.85 -13.45 13.01
CA GLY A 139 4.47 -12.93 14.31
C GLY A 139 3.99 -11.50 14.22
N THR A 140 4.11 -10.75 15.32
CA THR A 140 3.93 -9.30 15.28
C THR A 140 5.14 -8.67 14.60
N THR A 141 4.88 -7.90 13.54
CA THR A 141 5.92 -7.16 12.80
C THR A 141 5.91 -5.70 13.22
N THR A 142 7.06 -5.04 13.16
CA THR A 142 7.21 -3.64 13.62
C THR A 142 7.86 -2.80 12.54
N ASP A 143 7.22 -1.69 12.18
CA ASP A 143 7.83 -0.64 11.37
C ASP A 143 8.80 0.14 12.26
N SER A 144 10.10 0.05 11.98
CA SER A 144 11.15 0.72 12.76
C SER A 144 11.03 2.24 12.76
N ASP A 145 10.45 2.81 11.70
CA ASP A 145 10.40 4.26 11.50
C ASP A 145 9.28 4.90 12.32
N THR A 146 8.15 4.20 12.42
CA THR A 146 6.94 4.71 13.09
C THR A 146 6.69 4.07 14.46
N GLY A 147 7.25 2.88 14.70
CA GLY A 147 6.96 2.04 15.86
C GLY A 147 5.59 1.35 15.79
N ASN A 148 4.89 1.44 14.65
CA ASN A 148 3.63 0.73 14.43
C ASN A 148 3.88 -0.78 14.42
N GLN A 149 2.97 -1.53 15.05
CA GLN A 149 3.04 -2.99 15.07
C GLN A 149 1.80 -3.61 14.41
N PHE A 150 2.03 -4.64 13.62
CA PHE A 150 1.02 -5.31 12.83
C PHE A 150 1.04 -6.81 13.07
N GLN A 151 -0.15 -7.40 13.10
CA GLN A 151 -0.33 -8.85 13.09
C GLN A 151 -1.08 -9.25 11.83
N THR A 152 -0.52 -10.18 11.07
CA THR A 152 -1.10 -10.69 9.82
C THR A 152 -1.57 -12.12 9.99
N THR A 153 -2.73 -12.43 9.44
CA THR A 153 -3.23 -13.80 9.29
C THR A 153 -3.43 -14.11 7.82
N SER A 154 -2.90 -15.24 7.35
CA SER A 154 -3.26 -15.79 6.04
C SER A 154 -4.63 -16.47 6.15
N VAL A 155 -5.63 -15.87 5.52
CA VAL A 155 -7.03 -16.30 5.62
C VAL A 155 -7.32 -17.42 4.62
N LYS A 156 -6.72 -17.35 3.42
CA LYS A 156 -6.98 -18.29 2.34
C LYS A 156 -5.86 -18.27 1.30
N ASN A 157 -5.59 -19.42 0.69
CA ASN A 157 -4.93 -19.49 -0.61
C ASN A 157 -6.00 -19.83 -1.66
N ASP A 158 -6.33 -18.89 -2.54
CA ASP A 158 -7.39 -19.04 -3.53
C ASP A 158 -6.79 -19.28 -4.92
N THR A 159 -7.02 -20.46 -5.48
CA THR A 159 -6.57 -20.82 -6.82
C THR A 159 -7.55 -20.42 -7.92
N SER A 160 -8.79 -20.08 -7.56
CA SER A 160 -9.80 -19.67 -8.54
C SER A 160 -9.50 -18.30 -9.16
N LEU A 161 -8.73 -17.47 -8.46
CA LEU A 161 -8.38 -16.11 -8.87
C LEU A 161 -7.35 -16.04 -10.00
N LEU A 162 -6.54 -17.10 -10.18
CA LEU A 162 -5.62 -17.26 -11.31
C LEU A 162 -6.02 -18.44 -12.21
N SER A 163 -7.26 -18.91 -12.10
CA SER A 163 -7.74 -20.03 -12.92
C SER A 163 -7.73 -19.66 -14.40
N GLY A 164 -7.12 -20.51 -15.22
CA GLY A 164 -6.99 -20.29 -16.66
C GLY A 164 -5.79 -19.43 -17.07
N ILE A 165 -5.01 -18.91 -16.12
CA ILE A 165 -3.75 -18.22 -16.39
C ILE A 165 -2.63 -19.27 -16.54
N SER A 166 -1.97 -19.26 -17.68
CA SER A 166 -0.83 -20.10 -18.00
C SER A 166 0.47 -19.29 -17.98
N SER A 167 1.61 -19.97 -18.11
CA SER A 167 2.90 -19.29 -18.15
C SER A 167 3.03 -18.33 -19.34
N SER A 168 2.42 -18.63 -20.49
CA SER A 168 2.46 -17.75 -21.68
C SER A 168 1.65 -16.46 -21.52
N ASP A 169 0.78 -16.39 -20.51
CA ASP A 169 0.02 -15.18 -20.17
C ASP A 169 0.79 -14.27 -19.21
N LEU A 170 1.96 -14.72 -18.70
CA LEU A 170 2.75 -14.05 -17.68
C LEU A 170 4.12 -13.65 -18.21
N ASN A 171 4.68 -12.58 -17.62
CA ASN A 171 5.99 -12.08 -18.03
C ASN A 171 7.07 -13.18 -17.96
N HIS A 172 7.99 -13.15 -18.94
CA HIS A 172 9.08 -14.10 -19.15
C HIS A 172 8.66 -15.58 -19.34
N ASN A 173 7.39 -15.86 -19.65
CA ASN A 173 6.85 -17.22 -19.78
C ASN A 173 7.03 -18.05 -18.50
N ILE A 174 6.89 -17.43 -17.33
CA ILE A 174 7.05 -18.09 -16.03
C ILE A 174 5.67 -18.36 -15.42
N GLY A 175 5.38 -19.62 -15.14
CA GLY A 175 4.13 -20.03 -14.50
C GLY A 175 4.09 -19.75 -12.99
N THR A 176 2.93 -19.99 -12.40
CA THR A 176 2.71 -19.99 -10.94
C THR A 176 2.07 -21.32 -10.53
N ASP A 177 2.03 -21.62 -9.23
CA ASP A 177 1.18 -22.68 -8.68
C ASP A 177 -0.31 -22.30 -8.61
N GLY A 178 -0.69 -21.16 -9.18
CA GLY A 178 -2.05 -20.63 -9.25
C GLY A 178 -2.57 -20.04 -7.94
N LYS A 179 -1.82 -20.09 -6.83
CA LYS A 179 -2.33 -19.61 -5.54
C LYS A 179 -2.23 -18.10 -5.41
N VAL A 180 -3.34 -17.50 -4.98
CA VAL A 180 -3.37 -16.12 -4.48
C VAL A 180 -3.52 -16.14 -2.96
N ALA A 181 -2.55 -15.59 -2.24
CA ALA A 181 -2.60 -15.51 -0.78
C ALA A 181 -3.46 -14.32 -0.34
N ILE A 182 -4.51 -14.58 0.44
CA ILE A 182 -5.40 -13.55 0.99
C ILE A 182 -5.02 -13.33 2.46
N LEU A 183 -4.53 -12.13 2.77
CA LEU A 183 -4.07 -11.73 4.09
C LEU A 183 -5.08 -10.79 4.74
N GLN A 184 -5.26 -10.94 6.05
CA GLN A 184 -5.94 -9.97 6.90
C GLN A 184 -4.95 -9.38 7.88
N VAL A 185 -4.85 -8.05 7.92
CA VAL A 185 -3.86 -7.32 8.71
C VAL A 185 -4.55 -6.49 9.80
N LYS A 186 -4.04 -6.58 11.02
CA LYS A 186 -4.47 -5.76 12.16
C LYS A 186 -3.32 -4.93 12.70
N MET A 187 -3.57 -3.66 12.98
CA MET A 187 -2.63 -2.81 13.72
C MET A 187 -2.82 -3.07 15.21
N VAL A 188 -1.88 -3.80 15.81
CA VAL A 188 -1.94 -4.16 17.24
C VAL A 188 -1.33 -3.11 18.16
N LYS A 189 -0.52 -2.20 17.59
CA LYS A 189 0.00 -1.03 18.30
C LYS A 189 0.22 0.12 17.32
N LYS A 190 -0.32 1.30 17.64
CA LYS A 190 0.09 2.55 17.00
C LYS A 190 1.38 3.04 17.68
N GLY A 191 2.44 3.21 16.90
CA GLY A 191 3.68 3.77 17.39
C GLY A 191 3.56 5.27 17.64
N SER A 192 4.43 5.79 18.50
CA SER A 192 4.49 7.22 18.84
C SER A 192 5.32 8.01 17.84
N GLY A 193 5.44 7.53 16.59
CA GLY A 193 6.42 7.96 15.58
C GLY A 193 6.76 9.44 15.69
N SER A 194 8.06 9.76 15.72
CA SER A 194 8.61 11.10 15.96
C SER A 194 7.75 12.17 15.29
N THR A 195 6.85 12.77 16.07
CA THR A 195 6.35 14.10 15.75
C THR A 195 7.60 14.95 15.68
N SER A 196 8.00 15.32 14.46
CA SER A 196 8.76 16.54 14.26
C SER A 196 7.96 17.60 15.00
N SER A 197 8.42 17.91 16.20
CA SER A 197 7.93 19.04 16.95
C SER A 197 8.30 20.21 16.09
N SER A 198 7.35 20.69 15.30
CA SER A 198 7.36 22.07 14.84
C SER A 198 7.51 22.89 16.11
N LYS A 199 8.75 23.26 16.40
CA LYS A 199 9.04 24.33 17.35
C LYS A 199 8.52 25.58 16.67
N ASP A 200 7.23 25.85 16.87
CA ASP A 200 6.67 27.17 16.66
C ASP A 200 7.42 28.10 17.62
N ASN A 201 8.48 28.70 17.09
CA ASN A 201 9.23 29.75 17.75
C ASN A 201 8.45 31.05 17.60
N SER A 202 7.24 31.12 18.17
CA SER A 202 6.52 32.37 18.35
C SER A 202 6.90 32.96 19.71
N GLN A 203 8.14 33.44 19.81
CA GLN A 203 8.53 34.38 20.85
C GLN A 203 7.98 35.76 20.47
N ALA A 204 6.70 36.01 20.78
CA ALA A 204 6.13 37.35 20.77
C ALA A 204 5.91 37.78 22.22
N GLY A 205 6.78 38.69 22.67
CA GLY A 205 6.76 39.25 24.01
C GLY A 205 5.44 39.96 24.31
N PHE A 206 4.94 39.76 25.52
CA PHE A 206 3.87 40.54 26.11
C PHE A 206 4.35 41.99 26.29
N ALA A 207 3.87 42.89 25.44
CA ALA A 207 3.92 44.33 25.68
C ALA A 207 2.49 44.85 25.80
N SER A 208 2.16 45.30 27.00
CA SER A 208 0.92 45.93 27.40
C SER A 208 0.67 47.23 26.63
N TYR A 209 -0.49 47.34 25.99
CA TYR A 209 -1.05 48.63 25.60
C TYR A 209 -2.57 48.60 25.77
N ILE A 210 -3.06 49.36 26.75
CA ILE A 210 -4.49 49.66 26.95
C ILE A 210 -4.79 50.94 26.17
N PRO A 211 -5.88 50.97 25.40
CA PRO A 211 -6.77 52.10 25.54
C PRO A 211 -8.24 51.69 25.72
N ARG A 212 -8.97 52.67 26.21
CA ARG A 212 -10.23 52.63 26.95
C ARG A 212 -11.43 52.78 25.98
N ALA A 213 -12.46 51.98 26.26
CA ALA A 213 -13.87 51.89 25.78
C ALA A 213 -14.53 53.10 25.06
N PRO A 214 -15.66 52.92 24.31
CA PRO A 214 -16.94 52.58 24.95
C PRO A 214 -17.76 51.46 24.27
N VAL A 215 -18.60 50.88 25.12
CA VAL A 215 -19.59 49.85 24.86
C VAL A 215 -20.74 50.39 24.00
N MET A 216 -21.13 49.66 22.95
CA MET A 216 -22.43 49.78 22.30
C MET A 216 -23.08 48.40 22.32
N ALA A 217 -24.04 48.24 23.22
CA ALA A 217 -24.95 47.10 23.25
C ALA A 217 -25.91 47.22 22.06
N VAL A 218 -26.01 46.17 21.25
CA VAL A 218 -27.14 45.97 20.34
C VAL A 218 -27.69 44.58 20.60
N ALA A 219 -28.82 44.55 21.30
CA ALA A 219 -29.70 43.40 21.39
C ALA A 219 -30.71 43.47 20.26
N ALA A 220 -30.84 42.39 19.48
CA ALA A 220 -32.04 41.99 18.73
C ALA A 220 -31.69 40.78 17.85
N ILE A 221 -32.54 39.83 17.46
CA ILE A 221 -33.91 39.39 17.78
C ILE A 221 -33.97 37.98 17.14
N VAL A 222 -34.72 37.07 17.74
CA VAL A 222 -34.97 35.70 17.28
C VAL A 222 -35.65 35.67 15.90
N ALA A 223 -35.24 34.74 15.02
CA ALA A 223 -36.11 34.20 13.98
C ALA A 223 -35.82 32.70 13.75
N LEU A 224 -36.82 31.88 14.07
CA LEU A 224 -36.94 30.46 13.73
C LEU A 224 -37.49 30.30 12.31
N ALA A 225 -37.01 29.29 11.57
CA ALA A 225 -37.76 28.32 10.72
C ALA A 225 -36.86 27.78 9.56
N PRO A 226 -37.25 26.71 8.84
CA PRO A 226 -37.42 25.33 9.32
C PRO A 226 -36.56 24.33 8.51
N MET A 227 -36.56 23.07 9.00
CA MET A 227 -36.02 21.87 8.36
C MET A 227 -36.42 21.71 6.89
N THR A 228 -35.48 21.21 6.08
CA THR A 228 -35.79 20.35 4.93
C THR A 228 -34.95 19.08 5.00
N LEU A 229 -35.66 17.98 5.24
CA LEU A 229 -35.25 16.59 5.12
C LEU A 229 -35.12 16.26 3.63
N VAL A 230 -34.00 15.67 3.21
CA VAL A 230 -33.89 15.01 1.91
C VAL A 230 -33.53 13.54 2.17
N LEU A 231 -34.38 12.68 1.62
CA LEU A 231 -34.33 11.21 1.63
C LEU A 231 -33.05 10.67 0.97
#